data_AF-A0A6A3R904-F1
#
_entry.id   AF-A0A6A3R904-F1
#
_cell.length_a   1.000
_cell.length_b   1.000
_cell.length_c   1.000
_cell.angle_alpha   90.00
_cell.angle_beta   90.00
_cell.angle_gamma   90.00
#
_symmetry.space_group_name_H-M   'P 1'
#
loop_
_entity.id
_entity.type
_entity.pdbx_description
1 polymer ?
#
loop_
_entity_poly.entity_id
_entity_poly.type
_entity_poly.pdbx_seq_one_letter_code
_entity_poly.pdbx_strand_id
1 'polypeptide(L)'
;MNHYNPVCVKNAAGYSVSDCTNYNRGGWDDFDIANNAFNGYSFLGVEQYVQGRCGSFDSIASAKLYRLDENCYSNAAGTESHQLTLGHSATITTFSDGMCGNVATTTTVRQAAMGASRASFCVDELTAYFGGSRPNLTVVAIYDESTCSSSPSQLKFSQDFVCKSPTNAPCQSQGSSHFSVSSCASDFLGYATTVFGWNTPYLIVEDFPNPWCNDVEFVTIYTADGSCHSNADDSTSFRVTINTADGTATVTTYSDPACNFVASDTYLDSQTLSTSPCLSRGGCEYWFGCGRRYVLGGLSGPPTVGKKTALVLYEDSWCAVTPVVLVISNTFQCTSPAAPVCDTLFNGPNTVYQTRECIDSVDTYVSSKFQSTPYLIAEYYANGTNCQVQTNVTMYAADGKCHLSIYDGTYFTITQRSDGAVIASNYPTPLCKDTDAVVYVLDYWNVNTGTCMGDRIFRTSQMPLATNVSTPATTTPPPSTWTPTPTPTPTPTQVTEVPVEDDIEARLNIMFPAWLWDPLPPQAFVNDGRRHHRSPSHRRP
;
A
#
# COMPACT_ATOMS: atom_id res chain seq x y z
N MET A 1 6.19 -40.36 23.29
CA MET A 1 6.79 -40.93 22.05
C MET A 1 8.04 -40.14 21.72
N ASN A 2 9.03 -40.72 21.05
CA ASN A 2 10.21 -39.97 20.61
C ASN A 2 9.87 -39.26 19.30
N HIS A 3 9.51 -37.98 19.39
CA HIS A 3 9.16 -37.14 18.26
C HIS A 3 10.26 -37.11 17.17
N TYR A 4 11.53 -37.20 17.58
CA TYR A 4 12.68 -37.18 16.68
C TYR A 4 12.96 -38.52 15.98
N ASN A 5 12.24 -39.59 16.35
CA ASN A 5 12.37 -40.90 15.72
C ASN A 5 11.00 -41.60 15.60
N PRO A 6 10.10 -41.06 14.77
CA PRO A 6 8.81 -41.69 14.54
C PRO A 6 8.99 -43.04 13.85
N VAL A 7 8.37 -44.08 14.40
CA VAL A 7 8.43 -45.43 13.82
C VAL A 7 7.38 -45.55 12.73
N CYS A 8 7.83 -45.77 11.50
CA CYS A 8 6.96 -46.06 10.37
C CYS A 8 6.42 -47.49 10.49
N VAL A 9 5.10 -47.62 10.67
CA VAL A 9 4.43 -48.90 10.84
C VAL A 9 3.86 -49.36 9.51
N LYS A 10 4.15 -50.61 9.12
CA LYS A 10 3.53 -51.26 7.98
C LYS A 10 2.10 -51.69 8.33
N ASN A 11 1.12 -51.19 7.59
CA ASN A 11 -0.29 -51.59 7.67
C ASN A 11 -0.65 -52.48 6.46
N ALA A 12 -1.94 -52.75 6.28
CA ALA A 12 -2.43 -53.66 5.24
C ALA A 12 -2.12 -53.17 3.81
N ALA A 13 -2.34 -51.88 3.53
CA ALA A 13 -2.13 -51.30 2.19
C ALA A 13 -1.13 -50.15 2.15
N GLY A 14 -0.71 -49.63 3.31
CA GLY A 14 0.22 -48.51 3.37
C GLY A 14 1.05 -48.49 4.65
N TYR A 15 1.83 -47.43 4.80
CA TYR A 15 2.61 -47.17 6.00
C TYR A 15 2.03 -45.97 6.74
N SER A 16 2.08 -45.99 8.07
CA SER A 16 1.63 -44.87 8.88
C SER A 16 2.67 -44.53 9.95
N VAL A 17 2.66 -43.27 10.33
CA VAL A 17 3.36 -42.74 11.49
C VAL A 17 2.31 -42.02 12.32
N SER A 18 2.40 -42.16 13.64
CA SER A 18 1.55 -41.43 14.58
C SER A 18 2.43 -40.69 15.58
N ASP A 19 2.11 -39.44 15.83
CA ASP A 19 2.75 -38.63 16.86
C ASP A 19 1.75 -37.65 17.48
N CYS A 20 2.14 -37.01 18.58
CA CYS A 20 1.34 -35.98 19.25
C CYS A 20 2.06 -34.64 19.18
N THR A 21 1.36 -33.62 18.68
CA THR A 21 1.84 -32.23 18.59
C THR A 21 0.68 -31.26 18.84
N ASN A 22 0.99 -30.01 19.16
CA ASN A 22 0.00 -28.96 19.14
C ASN A 22 -0.22 -28.52 17.69
N TYR A 23 -1.39 -28.84 17.15
CA TYR A 23 -1.81 -28.33 15.85
C TYR A 23 -2.35 -26.91 16.04
N ASN A 24 -1.75 -25.96 15.32
CA ASN A 24 -2.22 -24.59 15.27
C ASN A 24 -2.96 -24.33 13.96
N ARG A 25 -3.92 -23.40 14.03
CA ARG A 25 -4.68 -22.95 12.88
C ARG A 25 -3.77 -22.47 11.75
N GLY A 26 -4.11 -22.85 10.52
CA GLY A 26 -3.31 -22.55 9.32
C GLY A 26 -2.21 -23.58 9.05
N GLY A 27 -2.24 -24.72 9.76
CA GLY A 27 -1.40 -25.87 9.43
C GLY A 27 0.00 -25.87 10.00
N TRP A 28 0.28 -24.98 10.95
CA TRP A 28 1.57 -24.99 11.64
C TRP A 28 1.47 -25.83 12.91
N ASP A 29 2.53 -26.57 13.21
CA ASP A 29 2.67 -27.35 14.43
C ASP A 29 4.06 -27.16 15.01
N ASP A 30 4.22 -27.39 16.31
CA ASP A 30 5.46 -27.06 17.05
C ASP A 30 6.71 -27.75 16.50
N PHE A 31 6.56 -28.75 15.65
CA PHE A 31 7.64 -29.55 15.10
C PHE A 31 7.63 -29.71 13.57
N ASP A 32 6.83 -28.90 12.87
CA ASP A 32 6.67 -28.95 11.41
C ASP A 32 6.34 -30.36 10.86
N ILE A 33 5.70 -31.23 11.64
CA ILE A 33 5.30 -32.59 11.23
C ILE A 33 4.47 -32.52 9.96
N ALA A 34 3.51 -31.60 9.91
CA ALA A 34 2.62 -31.41 8.78
C ALA A 34 3.41 -31.12 7.49
N ASN A 35 4.33 -30.15 7.52
CA ASN A 35 5.17 -29.81 6.37
C ASN A 35 6.13 -30.94 5.98
N ASN A 36 6.79 -31.55 6.98
CA ASN A 36 7.77 -32.60 6.77
C ASN A 36 7.14 -33.87 6.16
N ALA A 37 5.89 -34.19 6.51
CA ALA A 37 5.16 -35.34 5.95
C ALA A 37 4.97 -35.26 4.44
N PHE A 38 4.84 -34.05 3.88
CA PHE A 38 4.72 -33.84 2.43
C PHE A 38 6.06 -33.61 1.74
N ASN A 39 7.18 -33.50 2.46
CA ASN A 39 8.54 -33.46 1.92
C ASN A 39 8.70 -32.52 0.70
N GLY A 40 8.17 -31.30 0.81
CA GLY A 40 8.24 -30.28 -0.26
C GLY A 40 7.15 -30.37 -1.33
N TYR A 41 6.28 -31.38 -1.31
CA TYR A 41 5.08 -31.39 -2.15
C TYR A 41 4.06 -30.34 -1.68
N SER A 42 3.34 -29.77 -2.63
CA SER A 42 2.19 -28.90 -2.36
C SER A 42 1.03 -29.71 -1.76
N PHE A 43 0.33 -29.11 -0.80
CA PHE A 43 -0.82 -29.74 -0.16
C PHE A 43 -1.93 -28.73 0.15
N LEU A 44 -3.16 -29.24 0.20
CA LEU A 44 -4.34 -28.54 0.68
C LEU A 44 -4.61 -28.95 2.12
N GLY A 45 -4.47 -28.02 3.06
CA GLY A 45 -4.94 -28.21 4.43
C GLY A 45 -6.40 -27.79 4.53
N VAL A 46 -7.22 -28.63 5.17
CA VAL A 46 -8.63 -28.37 5.46
C VAL A 46 -8.88 -28.55 6.94
N GLU A 47 -9.37 -27.50 7.58
CA GLU A 47 -9.74 -27.48 8.99
C GLU A 47 -11.25 -27.45 9.09
N GLN A 48 -11.83 -28.46 9.72
CA GLN A 48 -13.25 -28.57 9.96
C GLN A 48 -13.56 -28.17 11.40
N TYR A 49 -14.50 -27.26 11.59
CA TYR A 49 -14.87 -26.73 12.91
C TYR A 49 -16.02 -27.52 13.52
N VAL A 50 -16.13 -27.44 14.84
CA VAL A 50 -17.33 -27.85 15.55
C VAL A 50 -18.50 -27.00 15.05
N GLN A 51 -19.62 -27.66 14.71
CA GLN A 51 -20.80 -27.02 14.15
C GLN A 51 -21.25 -25.79 14.99
N GLY A 52 -21.45 -24.65 14.32
CA GLY A 52 -21.84 -23.40 14.97
C GLY A 52 -20.71 -22.67 15.71
N ARG A 53 -19.47 -23.16 15.64
CA ARG A 53 -18.27 -22.52 16.19
C ARG A 53 -17.20 -22.21 15.14
N CYS A 54 -17.63 -22.12 13.88
CA CYS A 54 -16.88 -21.57 12.76
C CYS A 54 -15.96 -20.41 13.16
N GLY A 55 -14.67 -20.49 12.80
CA GLY A 55 -13.72 -19.40 13.01
C GLY A 55 -13.28 -19.17 14.47
N SER A 56 -13.76 -19.96 15.43
CA SER A 56 -13.32 -19.89 16.84
C SER A 56 -12.00 -20.66 17.06
N PHE A 57 -11.05 -20.05 17.76
CA PHE A 57 -9.66 -20.55 17.85
C PHE A 57 -9.53 -21.94 18.48
N ASP A 58 -10.42 -22.30 19.39
CA ASP A 58 -10.42 -23.55 20.17
C ASP A 58 -11.36 -24.63 19.60
N SER A 59 -11.93 -24.38 18.41
CA SER A 59 -13.09 -25.13 17.91
C SER A 59 -12.81 -25.93 16.64
N ILE A 60 -11.53 -26.16 16.29
CA ILE A 60 -11.16 -27.07 15.21
C ILE A 60 -11.46 -28.51 15.67
N ALA A 61 -12.43 -29.15 15.02
CA ALA A 61 -12.82 -30.53 15.30
C ALA A 61 -11.88 -31.54 14.63
N SER A 62 -11.39 -31.23 13.42
CA SER A 62 -10.37 -32.03 12.74
C SER A 62 -9.62 -31.19 11.71
N ALA A 63 -8.36 -31.57 11.44
CA ALA A 63 -7.58 -31.03 10.34
C ALA A 63 -7.08 -32.19 9.47
N LYS A 64 -7.29 -32.07 8.15
CA LYS A 64 -6.82 -33.05 7.17
C LYS A 64 -6.01 -32.34 6.11
N LEU A 65 -4.87 -32.92 5.78
CA LEU A 65 -3.97 -32.40 4.75
C LEU A 65 -3.99 -33.39 3.58
N TYR A 66 -4.23 -32.86 2.38
CA TYR A 66 -4.35 -33.63 1.16
C TYR A 66 -3.25 -33.22 0.20
N ARG A 67 -2.55 -34.19 -0.39
CA ARG A 67 -1.58 -33.87 -1.44
C ARG A 67 -2.31 -33.19 -2.59
N LEU A 68 -1.77 -32.09 -3.09
CA LEU A 68 -2.45 -31.24 -4.08
C LEU A 68 -2.24 -31.79 -5.49
N ASP A 69 -2.76 -32.98 -5.74
CA ASP A 69 -2.84 -33.62 -7.05
C ASP A 69 -4.12 -34.46 -7.19
N GLU A 70 -4.43 -34.89 -8.40
CA GLU A 70 -5.66 -35.64 -8.71
C GLU A 70 -5.43 -37.17 -8.62
N ASN A 71 -4.39 -37.64 -7.92
CA ASN A 71 -4.16 -39.07 -7.72
C ASN A 71 -5.10 -39.66 -6.67
N CYS A 72 -5.37 -40.96 -6.78
CA CYS A 72 -6.08 -41.72 -5.75
C CYS A 72 -5.11 -42.17 -4.66
N TYR A 73 -5.44 -41.90 -3.40
CA TYR A 73 -4.67 -42.33 -2.23
C TYR A 73 -5.51 -43.18 -1.28
N SER A 74 -5.12 -44.44 -1.09
CA SER A 74 -5.74 -45.34 -0.12
C SER A 74 -5.35 -44.95 1.32
N ASN A 75 -6.24 -45.21 2.27
CA ASN A 75 -5.89 -45.17 3.69
C ASN A 75 -4.93 -46.33 4.04
N ALA A 76 -4.32 -46.27 5.23
CA ALA A 76 -3.35 -47.29 5.65
C ALA A 76 -3.93 -48.72 5.70
N ALA A 77 -5.24 -48.84 5.96
CA ALA A 77 -5.95 -50.12 5.99
C ALA A 77 -6.30 -50.67 4.59
N GLY A 78 -6.26 -49.84 3.54
CA GLY A 78 -6.68 -50.20 2.18
C GLY A 78 -8.20 -50.35 2.01
N THR A 79 -8.98 -49.93 3.00
CA THR A 79 -10.45 -50.07 3.01
C THR A 79 -11.16 -48.83 2.53
N GLU A 80 -10.48 -47.69 2.51
CA GLU A 80 -11.02 -46.41 2.05
C GLU A 80 -9.94 -45.70 1.24
N SER A 81 -10.34 -44.72 0.46
CA SER A 81 -9.42 -43.86 -0.28
C SER A 81 -9.97 -42.46 -0.44
N HIS A 82 -9.13 -41.57 -0.96
CA HIS A 82 -9.54 -40.22 -1.33
C HIS A 82 -8.86 -39.78 -2.63
N GLN A 83 -9.49 -38.84 -3.31
CA GLN A 83 -8.98 -38.18 -4.51
C GLN A 83 -9.46 -36.73 -4.54
N LEU A 84 -8.63 -35.84 -5.05
CA LEU A 84 -9.03 -34.46 -5.32
C LEU A 84 -9.42 -34.29 -6.79
N THR A 85 -10.42 -33.46 -7.04
CA THR A 85 -10.64 -32.84 -8.35
C THR A 85 -10.30 -31.36 -8.21
N LEU A 86 -9.37 -30.88 -9.03
CA LEU A 86 -8.77 -29.56 -8.87
C LEU A 86 -9.18 -28.64 -10.03
N GLY A 87 -9.69 -27.46 -9.67
CA GLY A 87 -10.00 -26.36 -10.58
C GLY A 87 -10.00 -25.05 -9.80
N HIS A 88 -10.96 -24.17 -10.06
CA HIS A 88 -11.15 -22.95 -9.26
C HIS A 88 -11.64 -23.25 -7.83
N SER A 89 -12.30 -24.40 -7.65
CA SER A 89 -12.52 -25.03 -6.34
C SER A 89 -11.82 -26.39 -6.31
N ALA A 90 -11.61 -26.93 -5.12
CA ALA A 90 -11.17 -28.30 -4.93
C ALA A 90 -12.32 -29.15 -4.40
N THR A 91 -12.63 -30.25 -5.07
CA THR A 91 -13.57 -31.26 -4.57
C THR A 91 -12.78 -32.42 -4.00
N ILE A 92 -12.95 -32.67 -2.71
CA ILE A 92 -12.41 -33.83 -2.00
C ILE A 92 -13.45 -34.93 -2.07
N THR A 93 -13.14 -36.00 -2.78
CA THR A 93 -13.99 -37.20 -2.82
C THR A 93 -13.36 -38.26 -1.94
N THR A 94 -14.11 -38.78 -0.98
CA THR A 94 -13.74 -39.98 -0.23
C THR A 94 -14.51 -41.18 -0.74
N PHE A 95 -13.91 -42.36 -0.63
CA PHE A 95 -14.44 -43.60 -1.17
C PHE A 95 -14.44 -44.68 -0.08
N SER A 96 -15.42 -45.57 -0.16
CA SER A 96 -15.59 -46.70 0.78
C SER A 96 -14.81 -47.96 0.37
N ASP A 97 -13.87 -47.81 -0.57
CA ASP A 97 -12.89 -48.80 -0.99
C ASP A 97 -11.51 -48.15 -1.16
N GLY A 98 -10.45 -48.97 -1.25
CA GLY A 98 -9.08 -48.48 -1.39
C GLY A 98 -8.68 -48.02 -2.80
N MET A 99 -9.54 -48.10 -3.82
CA MET A 99 -9.20 -47.88 -5.24
C MET A 99 -9.98 -46.73 -5.89
N CYS A 100 -10.63 -45.87 -5.10
CA CYS A 100 -11.44 -44.77 -5.59
C CYS A 100 -12.58 -45.19 -6.54
N GLY A 101 -13.19 -46.36 -6.31
CA GLY A 101 -14.28 -46.87 -7.15
C GLY A 101 -15.68 -46.50 -6.68
N ASN A 102 -15.92 -46.48 -5.37
CA ASN A 102 -17.22 -46.35 -4.74
C ASN A 102 -17.25 -45.08 -3.86
N VAL A 103 -17.82 -44.02 -4.42
CA VAL A 103 -17.92 -42.71 -3.75
C VAL A 103 -18.69 -42.86 -2.43
N ALA A 104 -18.08 -42.39 -1.34
CA ALA A 104 -18.70 -42.32 -0.02
C ALA A 104 -19.21 -40.90 0.27
N THR A 105 -18.34 -39.89 0.16
CA THR A 105 -18.70 -38.49 0.37
C THR A 105 -17.92 -37.57 -0.56
N THR A 106 -18.47 -36.37 -0.78
CA THR A 106 -17.82 -35.29 -1.52
C THR A 106 -17.88 -34.02 -0.69
N THR A 107 -16.76 -33.31 -0.58
CA THR A 107 -16.66 -32.02 0.11
C THR A 107 -16.01 -31.01 -0.82
N THR A 108 -16.66 -29.89 -1.05
CA THR A 108 -16.13 -28.81 -1.91
C THR A 108 -15.46 -27.76 -1.05
N VAL A 109 -14.19 -27.51 -1.32
CA VAL A 109 -13.42 -26.39 -0.78
C VAL A 109 -13.46 -25.27 -1.82
N ARG A 110 -14.19 -24.20 -1.50
CA ARG A 110 -14.26 -22.99 -2.33
C ARG A 110 -13.04 -22.13 -2.10
N GLN A 111 -12.66 -21.32 -3.09
CA GLN A 111 -11.54 -20.39 -2.97
C GLN A 111 -11.71 -19.39 -1.81
N ALA A 112 -12.95 -18.99 -1.48
CA ALA A 112 -13.24 -18.15 -0.33
C ALA A 112 -12.92 -18.79 1.04
N ALA A 113 -12.81 -20.12 1.12
CA ALA A 113 -12.34 -20.78 2.35
C ALA A 113 -10.83 -20.64 2.55
N MET A 114 -10.09 -20.24 1.51
CA MET A 114 -8.63 -20.12 1.53
C MET A 114 -8.22 -18.90 2.35
N GLY A 115 -7.34 -19.10 3.33
CA GLY A 115 -6.83 -18.02 4.19
C GLY A 115 -7.84 -17.49 5.22
N ALA A 116 -9.10 -17.95 5.18
CA ALA A 116 -10.18 -17.59 6.10
C ALA A 116 -9.80 -17.79 7.58
N SER A 117 -8.97 -18.79 7.85
CA SER A 117 -8.51 -19.14 9.19
C SER A 117 -7.75 -17.98 9.87
N ARG A 118 -6.95 -17.22 9.12
CA ARG A 118 -6.20 -16.05 9.63
C ARG A 118 -7.10 -14.90 10.08
N ALA A 119 -8.34 -14.91 9.62
CA ALA A 119 -9.36 -13.90 9.89
C ALA A 119 -10.37 -14.33 10.96
N SER A 120 -10.21 -15.50 11.59
CA SER A 120 -11.21 -16.06 12.51
C SER A 120 -12.60 -16.19 11.89
N PHE A 121 -12.61 -16.61 10.63
CA PHE A 121 -13.80 -16.84 9.82
C PHE A 121 -13.69 -18.20 9.14
N CYS A 122 -14.81 -18.76 8.68
CA CYS A 122 -14.83 -19.97 7.87
C CYS A 122 -16.02 -19.95 6.89
N VAL A 123 -15.91 -20.74 5.83
CA VAL A 123 -16.98 -20.95 4.82
C VAL A 123 -17.49 -22.36 5.00
N ASP A 124 -18.80 -22.59 5.07
CA ASP A 124 -19.37 -23.94 5.17
C ASP A 124 -18.76 -24.79 6.33
N GLU A 125 -18.53 -24.16 7.50
CA GLU A 125 -17.90 -24.78 8.70
C GLU A 125 -16.45 -25.27 8.48
N LEU A 126 -15.79 -24.82 7.40
CA LEU A 126 -14.41 -25.16 7.07
C LEU A 126 -13.53 -23.96 6.74
N THR A 127 -12.24 -24.07 7.05
CA THR A 127 -11.19 -23.19 6.52
C THR A 127 -10.16 -24.02 5.77
N ALA A 128 -9.49 -23.39 4.81
CA ALA A 128 -8.49 -24.05 4.00
C ALA A 128 -7.24 -23.17 3.79
N TYR A 129 -6.14 -23.82 3.44
CA TYR A 129 -4.87 -23.15 3.15
C TYR A 129 -4.00 -24.03 2.24
N PHE A 130 -3.11 -23.39 1.49
CA PHE A 130 -2.04 -24.07 0.77
C PHE A 130 -0.80 -24.21 1.68
N GLY A 131 -0.24 -25.41 1.72
CA GLY A 131 1.09 -25.66 2.26
C GLY A 131 2.06 -26.16 1.19
N GLY A 132 3.37 -26.10 1.49
CA GLY A 132 4.41 -26.31 0.49
C GLY A 132 4.45 -25.19 -0.57
N SER A 133 4.71 -25.56 -1.82
CA SER A 133 4.71 -24.59 -2.93
C SER A 133 3.27 -24.23 -3.34
N ARG A 134 2.95 -22.94 -3.42
CA ARG A 134 1.62 -22.51 -3.91
C ARG A 134 1.46 -22.86 -5.40
N PRO A 135 0.26 -23.26 -5.85
CA PRO A 135 -0.02 -23.40 -7.28
C PRO A 135 0.22 -22.10 -8.01
N ASN A 136 0.79 -22.19 -9.22
CA ASN A 136 0.83 -21.06 -10.15
C ASN A 136 -0.59 -20.56 -10.42
N LEU A 137 -0.72 -19.25 -10.62
CA LEU A 137 -1.94 -18.61 -11.09
C LEU A 137 -2.23 -19.08 -12.53
N THR A 138 -3.50 -19.30 -12.82
CA THR A 138 -3.98 -19.45 -14.19
C THR A 138 -4.04 -18.08 -14.82
N VAL A 139 -3.46 -17.92 -16.00
CA VAL A 139 -3.42 -16.66 -16.75
C VAL A 139 -4.23 -16.79 -18.02
N VAL A 140 -5.02 -15.77 -18.35
CA VAL A 140 -5.66 -15.59 -19.65
C VAL A 140 -5.27 -14.21 -20.18
N ALA A 141 -4.45 -14.18 -21.23
CA ALA A 141 -4.12 -12.97 -21.96
C ALA A 141 -5.11 -12.77 -23.11
N ILE A 142 -5.74 -11.60 -23.19
CA ILE A 142 -6.80 -11.29 -24.15
C ILE A 142 -6.28 -10.25 -25.15
N TYR A 143 -6.42 -10.54 -26.44
CA TYR A 143 -5.93 -9.76 -27.56
C TYR A 143 -7.07 -9.37 -28.48
N ASP A 144 -6.90 -8.22 -29.14
CA ASP A 144 -7.83 -7.73 -30.15
C ASP A 144 -7.45 -8.25 -31.57
N GLU A 145 -6.34 -8.99 -31.69
CA GLU A 145 -5.84 -9.56 -32.94
C GLU A 145 -5.72 -11.09 -32.90
N SER A 146 -5.85 -11.72 -34.08
CA SER A 146 -5.87 -13.18 -34.24
C SER A 146 -4.52 -13.88 -34.10
N THR A 147 -3.43 -13.12 -34.04
CA THR A 147 -2.07 -13.64 -33.94
C THR A 147 -1.55 -13.65 -32.50
N CYS A 148 -2.23 -12.97 -31.56
CA CYS A 148 -1.80 -12.80 -30.17
C CYS A 148 -0.32 -12.38 -30.03
N SER A 149 0.15 -11.51 -30.93
CA SER A 149 1.56 -11.11 -31.05
C SER A 149 1.84 -9.69 -30.57
N SER A 150 0.83 -8.83 -30.57
CA SER A 150 0.86 -7.49 -29.99
C SER A 150 0.78 -7.54 -28.45
N SER A 151 0.70 -6.38 -27.78
CA SER A 151 0.35 -6.34 -26.36
C SER A 151 -1.15 -6.64 -26.19
N PRO A 152 -1.53 -7.48 -25.20
CA PRO A 152 -2.93 -7.77 -24.93
C PRO A 152 -3.66 -6.51 -24.45
N SER A 153 -4.98 -6.46 -24.65
CA SER A 153 -5.82 -5.41 -24.05
C SER A 153 -6.06 -5.67 -22.56
N GLN A 154 -6.06 -6.94 -22.15
CA GLN A 154 -6.31 -7.35 -20.77
C GLN A 154 -5.56 -8.64 -20.41
N LEU A 155 -5.07 -8.74 -19.17
CA LEU A 155 -4.67 -10.00 -18.55
C LEU A 155 -5.61 -10.33 -17.40
N LYS A 156 -6.02 -11.58 -17.29
CA LYS A 156 -6.74 -12.10 -16.13
C LYS A 156 -5.94 -13.20 -15.47
N PHE A 157 -5.79 -13.11 -14.16
CA PHE A 157 -5.23 -14.15 -13.32
C PHE A 157 -6.29 -14.65 -12.35
N SER A 158 -6.32 -15.95 -12.14
CA SER A 158 -7.09 -16.58 -11.06
C SER A 158 -6.18 -17.48 -10.23
N GLN A 159 -6.33 -17.39 -8.90
CA GLN A 159 -5.76 -18.37 -8.00
C GLN A 159 -6.67 -19.60 -7.98
N ASP A 160 -6.27 -20.59 -8.77
CA ASP A 160 -6.89 -21.91 -8.78
C ASP A 160 -6.09 -22.88 -7.90
N PHE A 161 -6.65 -24.05 -7.63
CA PHE A 161 -5.97 -25.12 -6.90
C PHE A 161 -4.94 -25.85 -7.78
N VAL A 162 -4.96 -25.62 -9.08
CA VAL A 162 -3.94 -26.06 -10.05
C VAL A 162 -4.07 -25.21 -11.31
N CYS A 163 -2.94 -24.84 -11.91
CA CYS A 163 -2.95 -24.27 -13.25
C CYS A 163 -2.85 -25.40 -14.29
N LYS A 164 -3.88 -25.56 -15.13
CA LYS A 164 -3.96 -26.62 -16.16
C LYS A 164 -3.55 -26.14 -17.56
N SER A 165 -2.99 -24.93 -17.69
CA SER A 165 -2.66 -24.39 -19.01
C SER A 165 -1.47 -25.14 -19.63
N PRO A 166 -1.54 -25.58 -20.90
CA PRO A 166 -0.42 -26.23 -21.56
C PRO A 166 0.74 -25.26 -21.80
N THR A 167 1.97 -25.81 -21.82
CA THR A 167 3.14 -25.06 -22.28
C THR A 167 2.95 -24.70 -23.75
N ASN A 168 3.00 -23.40 -24.08
CA ASN A 168 2.74 -22.85 -25.42
C ASN A 168 1.29 -23.05 -25.91
N ALA A 169 0.30 -22.70 -25.07
CA ALA A 169 -1.09 -22.66 -25.52
C ALA A 169 -1.23 -21.82 -26.81
N PRO A 170 -1.95 -22.32 -27.82
CA PRO A 170 -2.14 -21.58 -29.06
C PRO A 170 -3.04 -20.36 -28.82
N CYS A 171 -2.90 -19.34 -29.67
CA CYS A 171 -3.86 -18.25 -29.78
C CYS A 171 -5.20 -18.81 -30.27
N GLN A 172 -6.26 -18.66 -29.49
CA GLN A 172 -7.59 -19.19 -29.79
C GLN A 172 -8.60 -18.05 -29.85
N SER A 173 -9.59 -18.14 -30.74
CA SER A 173 -10.71 -17.19 -30.77
C SER A 173 -11.49 -17.28 -29.46
N GLN A 174 -11.76 -16.14 -28.83
CA GLN A 174 -12.56 -16.01 -27.64
C GLN A 174 -13.70 -15.02 -27.93
N GLY A 175 -14.94 -15.52 -27.94
CA GLY A 175 -16.07 -14.73 -28.42
C GLY A 175 -16.00 -14.51 -29.94
N SER A 176 -16.52 -13.38 -30.40
CA SER A 176 -16.62 -13.04 -31.82
C SER A 176 -15.50 -12.14 -32.33
N SER A 177 -14.85 -11.38 -31.44
CA SER A 177 -13.90 -10.32 -31.80
C SER A 177 -12.53 -10.41 -31.12
N HIS A 178 -12.37 -11.28 -30.12
CA HIS A 178 -11.14 -11.39 -29.34
C HIS A 178 -10.45 -12.73 -29.53
N PHE A 179 -9.20 -12.76 -29.10
CA PHE A 179 -8.38 -13.96 -29.07
C PHE A 179 -7.67 -14.06 -27.73
N SER A 180 -7.38 -15.26 -27.27
CA SER A 180 -6.65 -15.44 -26.02
C SER A 180 -5.63 -16.55 -26.03
N VAL A 181 -4.67 -16.38 -25.13
CA VAL A 181 -3.62 -17.34 -24.80
C VAL A 181 -3.70 -17.60 -23.30
N SER A 182 -3.85 -18.88 -22.95
CA SER A 182 -3.80 -19.31 -21.56
C SER A 182 -2.37 -19.64 -21.14
N SER A 183 -1.96 -19.31 -19.93
CA SER A 183 -0.66 -19.71 -19.38
C SER A 183 -0.72 -19.92 -17.87
N CYS A 184 0.43 -20.20 -17.26
CA CYS A 184 0.58 -20.30 -15.81
C CYS A 184 1.69 -19.35 -15.35
N ALA A 185 1.46 -18.61 -14.28
CA ALA A 185 2.46 -17.69 -13.72
C ALA A 185 2.49 -17.75 -12.19
N SER A 186 3.69 -17.74 -11.60
CA SER A 186 3.86 -17.61 -10.15
C SER A 186 3.91 -16.15 -9.69
N ASP A 187 4.18 -15.22 -10.61
CA ASP A 187 4.31 -13.79 -10.35
C ASP A 187 3.58 -13.00 -11.44
N PHE A 188 2.45 -12.41 -11.09
CA PHE A 188 1.66 -11.63 -12.03
C PHE A 188 2.30 -10.28 -12.38
N LEU A 189 3.13 -9.69 -11.51
CA LEU A 189 3.82 -8.42 -11.77
C LEU A 189 4.92 -8.61 -12.82
N GLY A 190 5.77 -9.62 -12.63
CA GLY A 190 6.80 -10.00 -13.59
C GLY A 190 6.20 -10.47 -14.92
N TYR A 191 5.10 -11.22 -14.88
CA TYR A 191 4.40 -11.64 -16.08
C TYR A 191 3.83 -10.44 -16.86
N ALA A 192 3.12 -9.53 -16.20
CA ALA A 192 2.56 -8.33 -16.81
C ALA A 192 3.65 -7.49 -17.48
N THR A 193 4.76 -7.29 -16.78
CA THR A 193 5.95 -6.58 -17.30
C THR A 193 6.49 -7.24 -18.57
N THR A 194 6.56 -8.57 -18.60
CA THR A 194 7.07 -9.32 -19.75
C THR A 194 6.15 -9.18 -20.96
N VAL A 195 4.84 -9.14 -20.73
CA VAL A 195 3.83 -9.15 -21.79
C VAL A 195 3.49 -7.75 -22.32
N PHE A 196 3.29 -6.77 -21.44
CA PHE A 196 3.03 -5.38 -21.83
C PHE A 196 4.31 -4.62 -22.18
N GLY A 197 5.45 -5.04 -21.61
CA GLY A 197 6.71 -4.31 -21.69
C GLY A 197 6.79 -3.14 -20.70
N TRP A 198 7.96 -2.51 -20.66
CA TRP A 198 8.27 -1.43 -19.71
C TRP A 198 7.65 -0.08 -20.04
N ASN A 199 7.13 0.10 -21.26
CA ASN A 199 6.72 1.40 -21.81
C ASN A 199 5.22 1.49 -22.11
N THR A 200 4.47 0.41 -21.90
CA THR A 200 3.03 0.38 -22.14
C THR A 200 2.33 0.49 -20.79
N PRO A 201 1.72 1.64 -20.45
CA PRO A 201 1.07 1.82 -19.16
C PRO A 201 -0.06 0.80 -18.96
N TYR A 202 -0.13 0.21 -17.78
CA TYR A 202 -1.21 -0.69 -17.39
C TYR A 202 -1.58 -0.52 -15.91
N LEU A 203 -2.85 -0.82 -15.61
CA LEU A 203 -3.39 -0.85 -14.25
C LEU A 203 -3.77 -2.27 -13.86
N ILE A 204 -3.27 -2.68 -12.70
CA ILE A 204 -3.52 -3.94 -12.03
C ILE A 204 -4.60 -3.71 -10.98
N VAL A 205 -5.64 -4.52 -11.03
CA VAL A 205 -6.70 -4.60 -10.02
C VAL A 205 -6.60 -5.98 -9.39
N GLU A 206 -6.23 -6.02 -8.12
CA GLU A 206 -6.17 -7.25 -7.32
C GLU A 206 -7.43 -7.36 -6.47
N ASP A 207 -8.17 -8.44 -6.63
CA ASP A 207 -9.35 -8.78 -5.84
C ASP A 207 -9.00 -9.92 -4.87
N PHE A 208 -9.41 -9.75 -3.62
CA PHE A 208 -9.11 -10.65 -2.52
C PHE A 208 -10.40 -11.18 -1.90
N PRO A 209 -10.45 -12.44 -1.46
CA PRO A 209 -11.65 -13.02 -0.84
C PRO A 209 -11.88 -12.49 0.59
N ASN A 210 -10.93 -11.70 1.12
CA ASN A 210 -10.95 -11.16 2.47
C ASN A 210 -10.56 -9.67 2.49
N PRO A 211 -11.03 -8.88 3.47
CA PRO A 211 -10.82 -7.43 3.53
C PRO A 211 -9.39 -7.00 3.93
N TRP A 212 -8.46 -7.94 4.16
CA TRP A 212 -7.08 -7.65 4.58
C TRP A 212 -6.06 -7.85 3.45
N CYS A 213 -6.50 -8.29 2.28
CA CYS A 213 -5.66 -8.46 1.09
C CYS A 213 -4.45 -9.38 1.28
N ASN A 214 -4.63 -10.50 2.00
CA ASN A 214 -3.55 -11.44 2.30
C ASN A 214 -3.30 -12.49 1.21
N ASP A 215 -4.35 -12.92 0.52
CA ASP A 215 -4.29 -13.99 -0.46
C ASP A 215 -5.13 -13.59 -1.67
N VAL A 216 -4.46 -13.27 -2.78
CA VAL A 216 -5.13 -12.81 -4.00
C VAL A 216 -5.97 -13.93 -4.59
N GLU A 217 -7.18 -13.61 -5.04
CA GLU A 217 -8.07 -14.55 -5.72
C GLU A 217 -8.10 -14.28 -7.21
N PHE A 218 -8.30 -13.02 -7.60
CA PHE A 218 -8.28 -12.59 -8.99
C PHE A 218 -7.37 -11.39 -9.17
N VAL A 219 -6.69 -11.34 -10.31
CA VAL A 219 -6.01 -10.13 -10.77
C VAL A 219 -6.50 -9.82 -12.17
N THR A 220 -6.99 -8.61 -12.39
CA THR A 220 -7.26 -8.11 -13.74
C THR A 220 -6.31 -6.98 -14.03
N ILE A 221 -5.57 -7.10 -15.13
CA ILE A 221 -4.65 -6.07 -15.61
C ILE A 221 -5.22 -5.50 -16.89
N TYR A 222 -5.43 -4.20 -16.90
CA TYR A 222 -5.96 -3.45 -18.04
C TYR A 222 -4.84 -2.66 -18.70
N THR A 223 -4.78 -2.70 -20.03
CA THR A 223 -4.02 -1.68 -20.76
C THR A 223 -4.59 -0.29 -20.43
N ALA A 224 -3.72 0.69 -20.21
CA ALA A 224 -4.09 2.04 -19.83
C ALA A 224 -3.64 3.05 -20.90
N ASP A 225 -3.99 2.74 -22.15
CA ASP A 225 -3.69 3.56 -23.33
C ASP A 225 -4.75 4.66 -23.57
N GLY A 226 -5.80 4.68 -22.74
CA GLY A 226 -6.93 5.60 -22.88
C GLY A 226 -7.88 5.25 -24.02
N SER A 227 -7.75 4.11 -24.70
CA SER A 227 -8.65 3.63 -25.76
C SER A 227 -9.84 2.86 -25.18
N CYS A 228 -10.88 2.66 -26.00
CA CYS A 228 -11.97 1.76 -25.66
C CYS A 228 -11.61 0.33 -26.08
N HIS A 229 -11.70 -0.62 -25.16
CA HIS A 229 -11.55 -2.06 -25.46
C HIS A 229 -12.81 -2.80 -25.08
N SER A 230 -13.39 -3.56 -26.02
CA SER A 230 -14.45 -4.52 -25.72
C SER A 230 -13.93 -5.64 -24.82
N ASN A 231 -14.79 -6.17 -23.97
CA ASN A 231 -14.50 -7.38 -23.22
C ASN A 231 -14.80 -8.62 -24.07
N ALA A 232 -14.21 -9.75 -23.69
CA ALA A 232 -14.42 -11.04 -24.33
C ALA A 232 -15.88 -11.57 -24.27
N ASP A 233 -16.78 -10.88 -23.56
CA ASP A 233 -18.22 -11.18 -23.56
C ASP A 233 -18.98 -10.51 -24.73
N ASP A 234 -18.28 -9.72 -25.56
CA ASP A 234 -18.79 -8.94 -26.70
C ASP A 234 -19.97 -7.99 -26.36
N SER A 235 -20.21 -7.74 -25.08
CA SER A 235 -21.37 -6.99 -24.58
C SER A 235 -20.98 -5.79 -23.72
N THR A 236 -19.82 -5.86 -23.06
CA THR A 236 -19.29 -4.82 -22.20
C THR A 236 -17.95 -4.32 -22.73
N SER A 237 -17.49 -3.17 -22.25
CA SER A 237 -16.17 -2.63 -22.59
C SER A 237 -15.55 -1.90 -21.41
N PHE A 238 -14.29 -1.54 -21.54
CA PHE A 238 -13.57 -0.74 -20.56
C PHE A 238 -12.69 0.32 -21.23
N ARG A 239 -12.35 1.34 -20.45
CA ARG A 239 -11.32 2.32 -20.76
C ARG A 239 -10.55 2.60 -19.48
N VAL A 240 -9.22 2.56 -19.57
CA VAL A 240 -8.36 2.97 -18.46
C VAL A 240 -7.47 4.11 -18.91
N THR A 241 -7.44 5.16 -18.11
CA THR A 241 -6.59 6.33 -18.34
C THR A 241 -5.72 6.57 -17.12
N ILE A 242 -4.42 6.81 -17.34
CA ILE A 242 -3.49 7.26 -16.30
C ILE A 242 -3.08 8.69 -16.64
N ASN A 243 -3.27 9.61 -15.70
CA ASN A 243 -2.68 10.92 -15.79
C ASN A 243 -1.36 10.93 -14.99
N THR A 244 -0.25 10.88 -15.73
CA THR A 244 1.08 10.82 -15.12
C THR A 244 1.49 12.14 -14.47
N ALA A 245 0.85 13.27 -14.81
CA ALA A 245 1.20 14.58 -14.28
C ALA A 245 0.71 14.79 -12.84
N ASP A 246 -0.48 14.29 -12.51
CA ASP A 246 -1.06 14.36 -11.16
C ASP A 246 -1.01 13.00 -10.42
N GLY A 247 -0.56 11.94 -11.10
CA GLY A 247 -0.42 10.61 -10.54
C GLY A 247 -1.76 9.93 -10.28
N THR A 248 -2.79 10.26 -11.07
CA THR A 248 -4.15 9.72 -10.92
C THR A 248 -4.46 8.71 -12.03
N ALA A 249 -5.45 7.86 -11.80
CA ALA A 249 -5.95 6.95 -12.82
C ALA A 249 -7.47 6.80 -12.72
N THR A 250 -8.09 6.44 -13.84
CA THR A 250 -9.51 6.17 -13.92
C THR A 250 -9.73 4.84 -14.61
N VAL A 251 -10.58 3.99 -14.02
CA VAL A 251 -11.10 2.77 -14.63
C VAL A 251 -12.58 2.96 -14.89
N THR A 252 -12.95 3.07 -16.16
CA THR A 252 -14.34 3.16 -16.56
C THR A 252 -14.75 1.85 -17.23
N THR A 253 -15.84 1.25 -16.76
CA THR A 253 -16.48 0.11 -17.43
C THR A 253 -17.79 0.55 -18.04
N TYR A 254 -18.19 -0.11 -19.12
CA TYR A 254 -19.36 0.24 -19.91
C TYR A 254 -20.23 -0.99 -20.15
N SER A 255 -21.54 -0.79 -20.22
CA SER A 255 -22.54 -1.83 -20.45
C SER A 255 -22.79 -2.12 -21.94
N ASP A 256 -22.00 -1.51 -22.82
CA ASP A 256 -21.97 -1.73 -24.26
C ASP A 256 -20.52 -1.93 -24.74
N PRO A 257 -20.28 -2.54 -25.91
CA PRO A 257 -18.93 -2.81 -26.41
C PRO A 257 -18.21 -1.58 -26.99
N ALA A 258 -18.89 -0.44 -27.17
CA ALA A 258 -18.36 0.75 -27.84
C ALA A 258 -18.14 1.94 -26.89
N CYS A 259 -18.11 1.70 -25.58
CA CYS A 259 -17.88 2.69 -24.53
C CYS A 259 -18.84 3.90 -24.56
N ASN A 260 -20.14 3.68 -24.86
CA ASN A 260 -21.14 4.74 -24.91
C ASN A 260 -21.91 4.92 -23.59
N PHE A 261 -22.12 3.82 -22.86
CA PHE A 261 -22.96 3.77 -21.67
C PHE A 261 -22.14 3.33 -20.46
N VAL A 262 -21.70 4.31 -19.67
CA VAL A 262 -20.91 4.07 -18.44
C VAL A 262 -21.72 3.20 -17.48
N ALA A 263 -21.15 2.05 -17.10
CA ALA A 263 -21.68 1.14 -16.10
C ALA A 263 -21.08 1.42 -14.72
N SER A 264 -19.77 1.63 -14.66
CA SER A 264 -19.09 2.08 -13.45
C SER A 264 -17.89 2.95 -13.80
N ASP A 265 -17.53 3.85 -12.89
CA ASP A 265 -16.35 4.69 -13.01
C ASP A 265 -15.61 4.71 -11.68
N THR A 266 -14.34 4.32 -11.70
CA THR A 266 -13.49 4.22 -10.51
C THR A 266 -12.34 5.18 -10.66
N TYR A 267 -12.36 6.26 -9.88
CA TYR A 267 -11.28 7.21 -9.78
C TYR A 267 -10.27 6.77 -8.71
N LEU A 268 -8.99 6.80 -9.05
CA LEU A 268 -7.87 6.45 -8.20
C LEU A 268 -6.97 7.67 -8.05
N ASP A 269 -6.90 8.20 -6.84
CA ASP A 269 -6.00 9.30 -6.52
C ASP A 269 -4.54 8.83 -6.38
N SER A 270 -3.63 9.80 -6.34
CA SER A 270 -2.20 9.53 -6.21
C SER A 270 -1.84 8.83 -4.90
N GLN A 271 -2.63 9.00 -3.85
CA GLN A 271 -2.43 8.33 -2.57
C GLN A 271 -2.76 6.84 -2.66
N THR A 272 -3.90 6.49 -3.27
CA THR A 272 -4.35 5.12 -3.49
C THR A 272 -3.35 4.36 -4.36
N LEU A 273 -2.85 5.00 -5.41
CA LEU A 273 -1.90 4.39 -6.34
C LEU A 273 -0.48 4.27 -5.78
N SER A 274 -0.05 5.19 -4.92
CA SER A 274 1.30 5.16 -4.33
C SER A 274 1.40 4.24 -3.12
N THR A 275 0.33 4.11 -2.33
CA THR A 275 0.34 3.27 -1.12
C THR A 275 -0.28 1.89 -1.32
N SER A 276 -1.00 1.67 -2.44
CA SER A 276 -1.72 0.44 -2.74
C SER A 276 -2.46 -0.12 -1.50
N PRO A 277 -3.29 0.70 -0.83
CA PRO A 277 -3.94 0.29 0.39
C PRO A 277 -4.92 -0.84 0.08
N CYS A 278 -5.13 -1.74 1.05
CA CYS A 278 -6.21 -2.71 0.92
C CYS A 278 -7.55 -2.00 1.17
N LEU A 279 -8.34 -1.85 0.12
CA LEU A 279 -9.63 -1.19 0.18
C LEU A 279 -10.72 -2.23 0.43
N SER A 280 -11.54 -2.02 1.46
CA SER A 280 -12.72 -2.86 1.69
C SER A 280 -13.75 -2.64 0.58
N ARG A 281 -14.28 -3.72 0.03
CA ARG A 281 -15.25 -3.75 -1.05
C ARG A 281 -16.55 -4.40 -0.56
N GLY A 282 -17.65 -3.65 -0.69
CA GLY A 282 -19.00 -4.16 -0.45
C GLY A 282 -19.50 -5.04 -1.60
N GLY A 283 -20.52 -5.86 -1.34
CA GLY A 283 -21.17 -6.68 -2.36
C GLY A 283 -20.54 -8.05 -2.63
N CYS A 284 -19.56 -8.46 -1.83
CA CYS A 284 -19.13 -9.85 -1.77
C CYS A 284 -20.07 -10.66 -0.87
N GLU A 285 -20.24 -11.95 -1.16
CA GLU A 285 -21.21 -12.84 -0.51
C GLU A 285 -20.93 -13.09 1.00
N TYR A 286 -19.85 -12.52 1.54
CA TYR A 286 -19.32 -12.83 2.86
C TYR A 286 -19.52 -11.68 3.86
N TRP A 287 -19.84 -12.05 5.11
CA TRP A 287 -20.19 -11.13 6.19
C TRP A 287 -19.12 -10.07 6.51
N PHE A 288 -17.83 -10.34 6.25
CA PHE A 288 -16.73 -9.41 6.51
C PHE A 288 -16.29 -8.59 5.28
N GLY A 289 -16.95 -8.78 4.14
CA GLY A 289 -16.58 -8.14 2.87
C GLY A 289 -15.34 -8.76 2.22
N CYS A 290 -14.90 -8.15 1.13
CA CYS A 290 -13.73 -8.55 0.35
C CYS A 290 -12.78 -7.36 0.20
N GLY A 291 -11.53 -7.62 -0.19
CA GLY A 291 -10.50 -6.61 -0.34
C GLY A 291 -10.21 -6.32 -1.80
N ARG A 292 -9.77 -5.10 -2.11
CA ARG A 292 -9.26 -4.73 -3.41
C ARG A 292 -8.02 -3.85 -3.31
N ARG A 293 -7.06 -4.07 -4.20
CA ARG A 293 -5.87 -3.22 -4.38
C ARG A 293 -5.72 -2.79 -5.82
N TYR A 294 -5.01 -1.69 -6.00
CA TYR A 294 -4.68 -1.11 -7.30
C TYR A 294 -3.19 -0.86 -7.39
N VAL A 295 -2.57 -1.34 -8.47
CA VAL A 295 -1.14 -1.19 -8.74
C VAL A 295 -0.96 -0.78 -10.19
N LEU A 296 0.10 -0.05 -10.50
CA LEU A 296 0.39 0.46 -11.84
C LEU A 296 1.72 -0.07 -12.37
N GLY A 297 1.85 -0.18 -13.69
CA GLY A 297 3.11 -0.57 -14.33
C GLY A 297 3.25 -0.03 -15.76
N GLY A 298 4.40 -0.29 -16.37
CA GLY A 298 4.68 0.07 -17.77
C GLY A 298 4.88 1.56 -18.06
N LEU A 299 5.30 2.33 -17.05
CA LEU A 299 5.42 3.80 -17.10
C LEU A 299 6.85 4.28 -17.41
N SER A 300 7.53 3.65 -18.37
CA SER A 300 8.91 3.94 -18.80
C SER A 300 9.99 3.69 -17.75
N GLY A 301 10.16 2.40 -17.41
CA GLY A 301 11.26 1.90 -16.57
C GLY A 301 10.81 0.76 -15.65
N PRO A 302 11.74 0.03 -15.00
CA PRO A 302 11.36 -0.94 -13.98
C PRO A 302 10.45 -0.27 -12.95
N PRO A 303 9.36 -0.93 -12.51
CA PRO A 303 8.39 -0.36 -11.60
C PRO A 303 9.14 0.24 -10.44
N THR A 304 9.01 1.55 -10.24
CA THR A 304 9.48 2.22 -9.03
C THR A 304 8.54 1.93 -7.86
N VAL A 305 7.98 0.72 -7.81
CA VAL A 305 7.18 0.24 -6.68
C VAL A 305 8.13 0.18 -5.49
N GLY A 306 7.94 1.09 -4.55
CA GLY A 306 8.74 1.22 -3.33
C GLY A 306 9.83 2.29 -3.35
N LYS A 307 10.13 2.96 -4.48
CA LYS A 307 11.05 4.12 -4.45
C LYS A 307 10.30 5.39 -4.04
N LYS A 308 10.87 6.17 -3.13
CA LYS A 308 10.34 7.48 -2.75
C LYS A 308 11.05 8.58 -3.53
N THR A 309 10.39 9.71 -3.77
CA THR A 309 11.07 10.89 -4.28
C THR A 309 11.60 11.69 -3.10
N ALA A 310 12.88 12.06 -3.17
CA ALA A 310 13.46 13.06 -2.30
C ALA A 310 13.61 14.39 -3.06
N LEU A 311 13.01 15.45 -2.53
CA LEU A 311 13.38 16.83 -2.86
C LEU A 311 14.31 17.34 -1.77
N VAL A 312 15.48 17.84 -2.16
CA VAL A 312 16.47 18.35 -1.23
C VAL A 312 16.78 19.80 -1.56
N LEU A 313 16.74 20.67 -0.55
CA LEU A 313 16.97 22.11 -0.70
C LEU A 313 18.27 22.54 -0.03
N TYR A 314 19.05 23.34 -0.76
CA TYR A 314 20.39 23.78 -0.37
C TYR A 314 20.52 25.30 -0.49
N GLU A 315 21.34 25.88 0.38
CA GLU A 315 21.73 27.30 0.31
C GLU A 315 22.96 27.54 -0.59
N ASP A 316 23.57 26.47 -1.11
CA ASP A 316 24.75 26.53 -1.96
C ASP A 316 24.46 26.07 -3.40
N SER A 317 25.12 26.72 -4.37
CA SER A 317 24.92 26.46 -5.80
C SER A 317 25.48 25.13 -6.29
N TRP A 318 26.15 24.37 -5.42
CA TRP A 318 26.76 23.09 -5.74
C TRP A 318 26.00 21.93 -5.11
N CYS A 319 24.96 22.22 -4.30
CA CYS A 319 24.16 21.24 -3.57
C CYS A 319 25.04 20.25 -2.78
N ALA A 320 26.11 20.78 -2.17
CA ALA A 320 27.16 20.01 -1.54
C ALA A 320 27.21 20.21 -0.02
N VAL A 321 26.55 21.25 0.50
CA VAL A 321 26.45 21.46 1.95
C VAL A 321 25.29 20.66 2.54
N THR A 322 25.18 20.66 3.87
CA THR A 322 24.00 20.08 4.52
C THR A 322 22.74 20.77 4.03
N PRO A 323 21.69 20.03 3.65
CA PRO A 323 20.46 20.64 3.20
C PRO A 323 19.70 21.32 4.33
N VAL A 324 18.96 22.36 3.96
CA VAL A 324 18.11 23.11 4.89
C VAL A 324 16.77 22.40 5.08
N VAL A 325 16.24 21.82 4.00
CA VAL A 325 15.00 21.04 4.00
C VAL A 325 15.18 19.83 3.11
N LEU A 326 14.68 18.68 3.56
CA LEU A 326 14.58 17.46 2.78
C LEU A 326 13.15 16.94 2.87
N VAL A 327 12.45 16.87 1.75
CA VAL A 327 11.09 16.33 1.66
C VAL A 327 11.15 14.97 0.98
N ILE A 328 10.55 13.97 1.60
CA ILE A 328 10.38 12.63 1.05
C ILE A 328 8.90 12.40 0.84
N SER A 329 8.52 12.21 -0.42
CA SER A 329 7.14 11.90 -0.78
C SER A 329 7.03 10.51 -1.40
N ASN A 330 5.88 9.89 -1.14
CA ASN A 330 5.46 8.71 -1.88
C ASN A 330 4.99 9.17 -3.26
N THR A 331 5.88 9.20 -4.24
CA THR A 331 5.53 9.59 -5.60
C THR A 331 5.27 8.37 -6.46
N PHE A 332 4.24 8.50 -7.28
CA PHE A 332 3.81 7.54 -8.28
C PHE A 332 4.89 7.13 -9.29
N GLN A 333 5.71 8.09 -9.73
CA GLN A 333 6.91 7.84 -10.52
C GLN A 333 8.05 8.59 -9.87
N CYS A 334 9.23 7.98 -9.87
CA CYS A 334 10.44 8.72 -9.60
C CYS A 334 11.40 8.57 -10.77
N THR A 335 11.63 9.68 -11.46
CA THR A 335 12.58 9.78 -12.56
C THR A 335 13.74 10.64 -12.07
N SER A 336 14.84 10.01 -11.68
CA SER A 336 16.05 10.75 -11.32
C SER A 336 16.64 11.33 -12.60
N PRO A 337 17.05 12.62 -12.62
CA PRO A 337 17.76 13.15 -13.76
C PRO A 337 19.06 12.34 -13.98
N ALA A 338 19.49 12.19 -15.23
CA ALA A 338 20.66 11.37 -15.59
C ALA A 338 21.97 11.79 -14.89
N ALA A 339 22.02 13.00 -14.33
CA ALA A 339 23.00 13.46 -13.37
C ALA A 339 22.30 14.37 -12.34
N PRO A 340 22.76 14.43 -11.07
CA PRO A 340 22.22 15.37 -10.10
C PRO A 340 22.44 16.80 -10.60
N VAL A 341 21.35 17.48 -10.98
CA VAL A 341 21.39 18.90 -11.36
C VAL A 341 20.98 19.71 -10.13
N CYS A 342 21.84 20.62 -9.72
CA CYS A 342 21.56 21.59 -8.67
C CYS A 342 20.82 22.77 -9.30
N ASP A 343 19.49 22.69 -9.33
CA ASP A 343 18.65 23.67 -10.02
C ASP A 343 18.37 24.88 -9.14
N THR A 344 18.39 26.09 -9.70
CA THR A 344 17.99 27.30 -8.98
C THR A 344 16.47 27.39 -8.89
N LEU A 345 15.93 27.36 -7.67
CA LEU A 345 14.47 27.43 -7.42
C LEU A 345 13.97 28.89 -7.41
N PHE A 346 14.78 29.84 -6.92
CA PHE A 346 14.46 31.27 -6.89
C PHE A 346 15.63 32.14 -7.35
N ASN A 347 15.44 32.97 -8.38
CA ASN A 347 16.41 33.98 -8.80
C ASN A 347 16.13 35.32 -8.07
N GLY A 348 16.83 35.54 -6.94
CA GLY A 348 16.72 36.75 -6.12
C GLY A 348 17.91 36.88 -5.15
N PRO A 349 17.93 37.90 -4.25
CA PRO A 349 19.04 38.11 -3.30
C PRO A 349 19.29 36.93 -2.34
N ASN A 350 18.29 36.06 -2.15
CA ASN A 350 18.39 34.83 -1.37
C ASN A 350 18.07 33.64 -2.28
N THR A 351 19.10 33.13 -2.95
CA THR A 351 18.97 32.06 -3.95
C THR A 351 19.00 30.70 -3.26
N VAL A 352 17.97 29.87 -3.48
CA VAL A 352 17.93 28.48 -3.01
C VAL A 352 18.03 27.53 -4.19
N TYR A 353 18.74 26.44 -3.98
CA TYR A 353 18.97 25.40 -4.97
C TYR A 353 18.28 24.10 -4.55
N GLN A 354 17.91 23.28 -5.53
CA GLN A 354 17.24 22.02 -5.29
C GLN A 354 17.87 20.86 -6.06
N THR A 355 17.81 19.66 -5.48
CA THR A 355 18.00 18.40 -6.20
C THR A 355 16.78 17.51 -6.04
N ARG A 356 16.50 16.70 -7.07
CA ARG A 356 15.46 15.66 -7.06
C ARG A 356 16.08 14.30 -7.30
N GLU A 357 15.84 13.37 -6.37
CA GLU A 357 16.45 12.05 -6.38
C GLU A 357 15.43 10.96 -6.06
N CYS A 358 15.66 9.77 -6.59
CA CYS A 358 14.88 8.58 -6.30
C CYS A 358 15.60 7.74 -5.27
N ILE A 359 14.92 7.45 -4.17
CA ILE A 359 15.56 6.84 -3.01
C ILE A 359 14.89 5.51 -2.67
N ASP A 360 15.73 4.53 -2.33
CA ASP A 360 15.31 3.18 -1.95
C ASP A 360 15.15 3.04 -0.41
N SER A 361 15.82 3.90 0.36
CA SER A 361 15.81 3.89 1.83
C SER A 361 15.80 5.32 2.36
N VAL A 362 14.79 5.65 3.17
CA VAL A 362 14.67 6.96 3.85
C VAL A 362 15.87 7.16 4.78
N ASP A 363 16.10 6.23 5.70
CA ASP A 363 17.07 6.40 6.77
C ASP A 363 18.50 6.53 6.25
N THR A 364 18.88 5.69 5.29
CA THR A 364 20.22 5.71 4.68
C THR A 364 20.43 7.03 3.93
N TYR A 365 19.42 7.45 3.16
CA TYR A 365 19.51 8.67 2.36
C TYR A 365 19.58 9.92 3.24
N VAL A 366 18.70 10.04 4.23
CA VAL A 366 18.68 11.16 5.18
C VAL A 366 20.00 11.24 5.94
N SER A 367 20.50 10.10 6.43
CA SER A 367 21.80 10.03 7.12
C SER A 367 22.95 10.48 6.22
N SER A 368 22.91 10.16 4.92
CA SER A 368 23.94 10.60 3.97
C SER A 368 23.94 12.11 3.72
N LYS A 369 22.76 12.75 3.74
CA LYS A 369 22.59 14.18 3.45
C LYS A 369 22.81 15.04 4.69
N PHE A 370 22.23 14.66 5.84
CA PHE A 370 22.38 15.41 7.09
C PHE A 370 23.67 15.08 7.84
N GLN A 371 24.26 13.91 7.62
CA GLN A 371 25.50 13.46 8.28
C GLN A 371 25.39 13.57 9.81
N SER A 372 26.09 14.55 10.41
CA SER A 372 26.07 14.85 11.85
C SER A 372 25.27 16.11 12.20
N THR A 373 24.61 16.73 11.22
CA THR A 373 23.81 17.93 11.44
C THR A 373 22.47 17.54 12.05
N PRO A 374 22.06 18.16 13.16
CA PRO A 374 20.76 17.89 13.76
C PRO A 374 19.59 18.29 12.86
N TYR A 375 18.49 17.55 12.93
CA TYR A 375 17.27 17.85 12.17
C TYR A 375 15.98 17.51 12.91
N LEU A 376 14.94 18.30 12.64
CA LEU A 376 13.56 18.06 13.05
C LEU A 376 12.85 17.30 11.93
N ILE A 377 12.17 16.22 12.27
CA ILE A 377 11.36 15.39 11.38
C ILE A 377 9.89 15.74 11.63
N ALA A 378 9.17 16.10 10.57
CA ALA A 378 7.72 16.20 10.54
C ALA A 378 7.19 15.11 9.60
N GLU A 379 6.47 14.15 10.17
CA GLU A 379 5.75 13.10 9.44
C GLU A 379 4.33 13.59 9.18
N TYR A 380 3.89 13.55 7.93
CA TYR A 380 2.58 14.00 7.50
C TYR A 380 1.71 12.78 7.16
N TYR A 381 0.45 12.82 7.58
CA TYR A 381 -0.50 11.75 7.39
C TYR A 381 -1.76 12.27 6.71
N ALA A 382 -2.52 11.37 6.09
CA ALA A 382 -3.77 11.74 5.44
C ALA A 382 -4.80 12.17 6.50
N ASN A 383 -5.49 13.28 6.22
CA ASN A 383 -6.51 13.82 7.11
C ASN A 383 -7.61 12.78 7.39
N GLY A 384 -8.12 12.76 8.63
CA GLY A 384 -9.13 11.78 9.08
C GLY A 384 -8.60 10.38 9.34
N THR A 385 -7.31 10.09 9.09
CA THR A 385 -6.74 8.76 9.33
C THR A 385 -6.11 8.59 10.70
N ASN A 386 -6.13 9.60 11.58
CA ASN A 386 -5.49 9.57 12.91
C ASN A 386 -4.04 9.04 12.86
N CYS A 387 -3.26 9.63 11.96
CA CYS A 387 -1.87 9.26 11.68
C CYS A 387 -1.63 7.78 11.33
N GLN A 388 -2.57 7.12 10.64
CA GLN A 388 -2.39 5.74 10.17
C GLN A 388 -1.85 5.66 8.74
N VAL A 389 -2.09 6.67 7.90
CA VAL A 389 -1.69 6.65 6.48
C VAL A 389 -0.72 7.80 6.20
N GLN A 390 0.57 7.49 6.10
CA GLN A 390 1.62 8.50 5.91
C GLN A 390 1.70 8.97 4.45
N THR A 391 1.74 10.29 4.24
CA THR A 391 1.75 10.92 2.91
C THR A 391 3.17 11.34 2.52
N ASN A 392 3.84 12.10 3.38
CA ASN A 392 5.22 12.54 3.18
C ASN A 392 5.96 12.72 4.52
N VAL A 393 7.27 12.92 4.43
CA VAL A 393 8.12 13.29 5.56
C VAL A 393 8.94 14.49 5.17
N THR A 394 8.97 15.50 6.03
CA THR A 394 9.87 16.64 5.84
C THR A 394 10.87 16.69 6.98
N MET A 395 12.15 16.82 6.65
CA MET A 395 13.22 17.09 7.60
C MET A 395 13.69 18.52 7.45
N TYR A 396 13.82 19.23 8.56
CA TYR A 396 14.32 20.60 8.63
C TYR A 396 15.65 20.62 9.38
N ALA A 397 16.64 21.33 8.86
CA ALA A 397 17.89 21.58 9.57
C ALA A 397 17.61 22.26 10.92
N ALA A 398 18.15 21.68 11.99
CA ALA A 398 17.92 22.09 13.37
C ALA A 398 19.24 22.32 14.12
N ASP A 399 20.19 22.92 13.42
CA ASP A 399 21.55 23.22 13.91
C ASP A 399 21.65 24.56 14.66
N GLY A 400 20.51 25.21 14.92
CA GLY A 400 20.42 26.51 15.57
C GLY A 400 20.92 27.69 14.72
N LYS A 401 21.28 27.48 13.45
CA LYS A 401 21.62 28.56 12.52
C LYS A 401 20.38 29.15 11.88
N CYS A 402 20.55 30.32 11.28
CA CYS A 402 19.52 31.04 10.53
C CYS A 402 19.47 30.49 9.11
N HIS A 403 18.33 29.96 8.71
CA HIS A 403 18.09 29.35 7.39
C HIS A 403 16.96 30.05 6.66
N LEU A 404 16.99 30.12 5.33
CA LEU A 404 15.89 30.70 4.55
C LEU A 404 14.67 29.75 4.47
N SER A 405 13.49 30.27 4.79
CA SER A 405 12.20 29.64 4.45
C SER A 405 11.81 29.96 3.01
N ILE A 406 11.72 28.92 2.19
CA ILE A 406 11.33 29.04 0.77
C ILE A 406 9.82 29.26 0.55
N TYR A 407 9.02 29.19 1.61
CA TYR A 407 7.56 29.27 1.53
C TYR A 407 7.07 30.71 1.50
N ASP A 408 7.71 31.55 2.30
CA ASP A 408 7.27 32.92 2.58
C ASP A 408 8.44 33.94 2.48
N GLY A 409 9.66 33.48 2.17
CA GLY A 409 10.85 34.33 2.05
C GLY A 409 11.39 34.85 3.38
N THR A 410 10.88 34.31 4.50
CA THR A 410 11.34 34.59 5.86
C THR A 410 12.53 33.70 6.23
N TYR A 411 13.02 33.77 7.47
CA TYR A 411 14.14 32.98 7.94
C TYR A 411 13.79 32.26 9.23
N PHE A 412 14.31 31.07 9.43
CA PHE A 412 14.00 30.30 10.62
C PHE A 412 15.23 29.75 11.32
N THR A 413 15.07 29.52 12.63
CA THR A 413 16.00 28.72 13.45
C THR A 413 15.23 27.64 14.16
N ILE A 414 15.77 26.43 14.25
CA ILE A 414 15.20 25.35 15.06
C ILE A 414 16.25 24.90 16.08
N THR A 415 15.85 24.86 17.36
CA THR A 415 16.70 24.41 18.48
C THR A 415 15.91 23.49 19.41
N GLN A 416 16.60 22.64 20.17
CA GLN A 416 15.96 21.83 21.22
C GLN A 416 16.43 22.30 22.60
N ARG A 417 15.48 22.64 23.45
CA ARG A 417 15.72 23.06 24.83
C ARG A 417 16.05 21.85 25.70
N SER A 418 16.71 22.08 26.84
CA SER A 418 17.14 21.04 27.78
C SER A 418 16.03 20.14 28.32
N ASP A 419 14.77 20.58 28.30
CA ASP A 419 13.60 19.80 28.70
C ASP A 419 13.02 18.94 27.57
N GLY A 420 13.64 18.94 26.40
CA GLY A 420 13.23 18.18 25.22
C GLY A 420 12.28 18.92 24.29
N ALA A 421 11.78 20.11 24.66
CA ALA A 421 10.94 20.92 23.79
C ALA A 421 11.73 21.46 22.58
N VAL A 422 11.12 21.47 21.40
CA VAL A 422 11.70 22.06 20.19
C VAL A 422 11.15 23.47 20.00
N ILE A 423 12.05 24.42 19.75
CA ILE A 423 11.71 25.83 19.54
C ILE A 423 12.03 26.15 18.08
N ALA A 424 10.99 26.48 17.31
CA ALA A 424 11.10 26.99 15.96
C ALA A 424 10.79 28.49 15.99
N SER A 425 11.73 29.31 15.53
CA SER A 425 11.56 30.77 15.49
C SER A 425 11.61 31.24 14.05
N ASN A 426 10.68 32.12 13.66
CA ASN A 426 10.60 32.73 12.34
C ASN A 426 10.97 34.22 12.42
N TYR A 427 11.83 34.67 11.52
CA TYR A 427 12.47 35.97 11.51
C TYR A 427 12.27 36.65 10.14
N PRO A 428 12.07 37.98 10.13
CA PRO A 428 11.96 38.74 8.89
C PRO A 428 13.32 38.95 8.19
N THR A 429 14.46 38.80 8.87
CA THR A 429 15.79 39.12 8.31
C THR A 429 16.78 37.95 8.35
N PRO A 430 17.77 37.93 7.41
CA PRO A 430 18.76 36.84 7.28
C PRO A 430 19.72 36.67 8.45
N LEU A 431 19.70 37.58 9.42
CA LEU A 431 20.59 37.49 10.57
C LEU A 431 19.93 36.74 11.74
N CYS A 432 18.62 36.48 11.69
CA CYS A 432 17.83 35.91 12.78
C CYS A 432 18.12 36.57 14.14
N LYS A 433 18.22 37.92 14.14
CA LYS A 433 18.51 38.74 15.34
C LYS A 433 17.37 39.69 15.70
N ASP A 434 16.28 39.62 14.94
CA ASP A 434 15.17 40.53 15.11
C ASP A 434 14.41 40.21 16.40
N THR A 435 14.03 41.26 17.12
CA THR A 435 13.31 41.14 18.40
C THR A 435 11.83 40.80 18.22
N ASP A 436 11.31 40.96 17.00
CA ASP A 436 9.93 40.67 16.60
C ASP A 436 9.79 39.26 15.96
N ALA A 437 10.77 38.38 16.18
CA ALA A 437 10.69 36.99 15.77
C ALA A 437 9.45 36.31 16.34
N VAL A 438 8.73 35.57 15.49
CA VAL A 438 7.60 34.76 15.91
C VAL A 438 8.12 33.42 16.39
N VAL A 439 7.87 33.08 17.65
CA VAL A 439 8.40 31.87 18.29
C VAL A 439 7.30 30.84 18.49
N TYR A 440 7.56 29.63 18.03
CA TYR A 440 6.71 28.46 18.12
C TYR A 440 7.39 27.39 18.99
N VAL A 441 6.63 26.79 19.90
CA VAL A 441 7.16 25.83 20.87
C VAL A 441 6.44 24.49 20.69
N LEU A 442 7.17 23.49 20.23
CA LEU A 442 6.76 22.09 20.28
C LEU A 442 7.16 21.52 21.64
N ASP A 443 6.20 21.39 22.54
CA ASP A 443 6.46 20.83 23.86
C ASP A 443 6.98 19.39 23.80
N TYR A 444 7.75 19.00 24.83
CA TYR A 444 8.36 17.67 24.91
C TYR A 444 7.35 16.50 24.87
N TRP A 445 6.09 16.71 25.21
CA TRP A 445 5.03 15.69 25.12
C TRP A 445 4.56 15.40 23.68
N ASN A 446 4.94 16.27 22.73
CA ASN A 446 4.58 16.20 21.32
C ASN A 446 5.72 15.74 20.40
N VAL A 447 6.92 15.63 20.94
CA VAL A 447 8.14 15.35 20.17
C VAL A 447 8.71 14.02 20.64
N ASN A 448 9.01 13.11 19.70
CA ASN A 448 9.51 11.75 19.96
C ASN A 448 8.55 10.81 20.71
N THR A 449 7.31 11.22 20.97
CA THR A 449 6.30 10.41 21.67
C THR A 449 5.45 9.55 20.73
N GLY A 450 5.43 9.87 19.43
CA GLY A 450 4.52 9.24 18.46
C GLY A 450 3.07 9.75 18.57
N THR A 451 2.82 10.79 19.37
CA THR A 451 1.51 11.42 19.49
C THR A 451 1.12 12.08 18.17
N CYS A 452 -0.05 11.70 17.64
CA CYS A 452 -0.64 12.35 16.47
C CYS A 452 -1.21 13.73 16.87
N MET A 453 -0.66 14.79 16.30
CA MET A 453 -1.16 16.16 16.45
C MET A 453 -1.86 16.58 15.15
N GLY A 454 -3.18 16.51 15.13
CA GLY A 454 -3.97 16.67 13.91
C GLY A 454 -3.69 15.51 12.96
N ASP A 455 -2.87 15.76 11.95
CA ASP A 455 -2.45 14.82 10.90
C ASP A 455 -0.92 14.58 10.89
N ARG A 456 -0.21 14.88 12.00
CA ARG A 456 1.27 14.82 12.04
C ARG A 456 1.87 14.16 13.26
N ILE A 457 3.11 13.70 13.09
CA ILE A 457 3.99 13.28 14.18
C ILE A 457 5.34 14.02 14.05
N PHE A 458 5.88 14.50 15.17
CA PHE A 458 7.17 15.19 15.20
C PHE A 458 8.23 14.39 15.94
N ARG A 459 9.44 14.34 15.37
CA ARG A 459 10.61 13.66 15.96
C ARG A 459 11.87 14.48 15.79
N THR A 460 12.85 14.27 16.63
CA THR A 460 14.18 14.90 16.51
C THR A 460 15.23 13.85 16.27
N SER A 461 16.22 14.18 15.44
CA SER A 461 17.39 13.33 15.24
C SER A 461 18.66 14.16 15.45
N GLN A 462 19.61 13.59 16.20
CA GLN A 462 20.93 14.18 16.49
C GLN A 462 20.89 15.57 17.16
N MET A 463 19.75 16.02 17.69
CA MET A 463 19.62 17.31 18.36
C MET A 463 20.29 17.31 19.74
N PRO A 464 21.32 18.15 19.96
CA PRO A 464 21.89 18.32 21.29
C PRO A 464 20.94 19.15 22.16
N LEU A 465 20.80 18.78 23.43
CA LEU A 465 20.03 19.54 24.41
C LEU A 465 20.74 20.87 24.71
N ALA A 466 20.15 21.99 24.29
CA ALA A 466 20.72 23.32 24.54
C ALA A 466 20.49 23.74 26.01
N THR A 467 21.57 24.14 26.69
CA THR A 467 21.55 24.61 28.09
C THR A 467 21.15 26.07 28.25
N ASN A 468 21.13 26.87 27.17
CA ASN A 468 20.70 28.27 27.17
C ASN A 468 19.95 28.59 25.87
N VAL A 469 18.62 28.72 25.92
CA VAL A 469 17.83 29.33 24.85
C VAL A 469 17.33 30.68 25.36
N SER A 470 17.84 31.77 24.79
CA SER A 470 17.31 33.11 25.04
C SER A 470 16.04 33.30 24.21
N THR A 471 14.89 32.95 24.79
CA THR A 471 13.57 33.30 24.25
C THR A 471 13.36 34.82 24.38
N PRO A 472 13.06 35.56 23.30
CA PRO A 472 12.50 36.90 23.41
C PRO A 472 11.19 36.85 24.21
N ALA A 473 10.89 37.92 24.96
CA ALA A 473 9.72 37.96 25.82
C ALA A 473 8.42 37.75 25.01
N THR A 474 7.73 36.65 25.27
CA THR A 474 6.40 36.38 24.73
C THR A 474 5.42 37.38 25.32
N THR A 475 4.80 38.24 24.51
CA THR A 475 3.59 38.97 24.91
C THR A 475 2.40 38.04 24.82
N THR A 476 2.30 37.09 25.75
CA THR A 476 1.09 36.31 25.96
C THR A 476 0.08 37.20 26.68
N PRO A 477 -1.16 37.39 26.19
CA PRO A 477 -2.21 38.01 26.98
C PRO A 477 -2.43 37.16 28.25
N PRO A 478 -2.62 37.76 29.43
CA PRO A 478 -2.82 37.00 30.65
C PRO A 478 -4.06 36.10 30.53
N PRO A 479 -4.04 34.89 31.13
CA PRO A 479 -5.19 34.00 31.11
C PRO A 479 -6.37 34.69 31.80
N SER A 480 -7.49 34.82 31.09
CA SER A 480 -8.74 35.28 31.70
C SER A 480 -9.17 34.22 32.72
N THR A 481 -9.09 34.58 34.01
CA THR A 481 -9.64 33.80 35.09
C THR A 481 -11.16 33.78 34.94
N TRP A 482 -11.70 32.68 34.40
CA TRP A 482 -13.13 32.40 34.44
C TRP A 482 -13.51 32.01 35.87
N THR A 483 -14.14 32.93 36.58
CA THR A 483 -14.86 32.64 37.82
C THR A 483 -16.22 32.01 37.45
N PRO A 484 -16.59 30.84 37.99
CA PRO A 484 -17.90 30.25 37.70
C PRO A 484 -19.00 31.04 38.41
N THR A 485 -19.82 31.75 37.63
CA THR A 485 -21.07 32.35 38.11
C THR A 485 -22.15 31.25 38.18
N PRO A 486 -22.94 31.17 39.26
CA PRO A 486 -23.93 30.11 39.43
C PRO A 486 -25.08 30.21 38.42
N THR A 487 -25.47 29.03 37.93
CA THR A 487 -26.55 28.73 36.99
C THR A 487 -27.92 29.26 37.44
N PRO A 488 -28.68 29.95 36.58
CA PRO A 488 -30.13 29.97 36.65
C PRO A 488 -30.78 28.97 35.65
N THR A 489 -31.80 28.29 36.16
CA THR A 489 -32.75 27.32 35.56
C THR A 489 -33.31 27.71 34.17
N PRO A 490 -33.67 26.75 33.29
CA PRO A 490 -33.72 26.98 31.84
C PRO A 490 -35.07 27.52 31.34
N THR A 491 -35.02 28.26 30.22
CA THR A 491 -36.15 28.47 29.30
C THR A 491 -35.67 28.06 27.89
N PRO A 492 -36.44 27.30 27.09
CA PRO A 492 -35.93 26.67 25.88
C PRO A 492 -35.94 27.64 24.69
N THR A 493 -34.84 27.69 23.92
CA THR A 493 -34.85 28.21 22.55
C THR A 493 -33.85 27.41 21.70
N GLN A 494 -34.29 27.05 20.49
CA GLN A 494 -33.63 26.12 19.56
C GLN A 494 -32.17 26.48 19.25
N VAL A 495 -31.31 25.47 19.30
CA VAL A 495 -29.93 25.51 18.79
C VAL A 495 -29.95 25.01 17.34
N THR A 496 -29.48 25.86 16.42
CA THR A 496 -29.02 25.44 15.09
C THR A 496 -27.56 25.03 15.24
N GLU A 497 -27.23 23.76 14.96
CA GLU A 497 -25.86 23.26 14.96
C GLU A 497 -25.04 23.89 13.83
N VAL A 498 -23.85 24.39 14.17
CA VAL A 498 -22.76 24.74 13.23
C VAL A 498 -21.62 23.73 13.48
N PRO A 499 -20.97 23.16 12.44
CA PRO A 499 -20.01 22.06 12.60
C PRO A 499 -18.70 22.48 13.30
N VAL A 500 -18.17 21.57 14.12
CA VAL A 500 -16.96 21.71 14.96
C VAL A 500 -15.70 21.30 14.18
N GLU A 501 -15.50 21.84 12.98
CA GLU A 501 -14.28 21.57 12.17
C GLU A 501 -13.27 22.74 12.20
N ASP A 502 -13.73 23.97 12.43
CA ASP A 502 -12.87 25.18 12.38
C ASP A 502 -11.94 25.39 13.60
N ASP A 503 -12.21 24.78 14.76
CA ASP A 503 -11.51 25.14 16.01
C ASP A 503 -10.13 24.45 16.16
N ILE A 504 -9.89 23.32 15.49
CA ILE A 504 -8.61 22.60 15.60
C ILE A 504 -7.57 23.21 14.66
N GLU A 505 -7.87 23.42 13.38
CA GLU A 505 -6.96 24.09 12.44
C GLU A 505 -6.59 25.50 12.88
N ALA A 506 -7.56 26.28 13.39
CA ALA A 506 -7.31 27.62 13.89
C ALA A 506 -6.36 27.63 15.10
N ARG A 507 -6.50 26.65 16.02
CA ARG A 507 -5.61 26.50 17.18
C ARG A 507 -4.21 26.01 16.78
N LEU A 508 -4.12 25.14 15.77
CA LEU A 508 -2.85 24.66 15.23
C LEU A 508 -2.09 25.76 14.47
N ASN A 509 -2.77 26.60 13.68
CA ASN A 509 -2.16 27.74 12.97
C ASN A 509 -1.61 28.84 13.92
N ILE A 510 -2.10 28.90 15.16
CA ILE A 510 -1.54 29.77 16.21
C ILE A 510 -0.25 29.17 16.81
N MET A 511 -0.13 27.85 16.82
CA MET A 511 0.93 27.15 17.55
C MET A 511 2.20 26.89 16.73
N PHE A 512 2.17 26.98 15.39
CA PHE A 512 3.32 26.67 14.53
C PHE A 512 3.32 27.50 13.22
N PRO A 513 4.47 27.70 12.53
CA PRO A 513 4.53 28.49 11.30
C PRO A 513 3.93 27.74 10.10
N ALA A 514 3.32 28.49 9.16
CA ALA A 514 2.68 27.95 7.96
C ALA A 514 3.58 27.03 7.11
N TRP A 515 4.89 27.30 7.06
CA TRP A 515 5.84 26.44 6.35
C TRP A 515 6.11 25.10 7.03
N LEU A 516 5.86 25.00 8.34
CA LEU A 516 5.84 23.71 9.04
C LEU A 516 4.53 22.96 8.75
N TRP A 517 3.50 23.68 8.30
CA TRP A 517 2.18 23.18 7.96
C TRP A 517 2.05 22.66 6.52
N ASP A 518 2.57 23.34 5.51
CA ASP A 518 2.34 22.91 4.13
C ASP A 518 3.54 22.17 3.49
N PRO A 519 3.36 20.96 2.92
CA PRO A 519 4.41 20.29 2.17
C PRO A 519 4.57 20.92 0.79
N LEU A 520 5.42 21.94 0.68
CA LEU A 520 5.84 22.67 -0.54
C LEU A 520 4.71 23.19 -1.48
N PRO A 521 4.74 24.46 -1.92
CA PRO A 521 3.75 24.96 -2.86
C PRO A 521 3.82 24.22 -4.22
N PRO A 522 2.68 24.07 -4.95
CA PRO A 522 2.62 23.44 -6.27
C PRO A 522 3.63 23.98 -7.29
N GLN A 523 4.07 25.23 -7.14
CA GLN A 523 5.07 25.84 -8.03
C GLN A 523 6.44 25.16 -7.98
N ALA A 524 6.80 24.51 -6.88
CA ALA A 524 8.02 23.69 -6.82
C ALA A 524 7.92 22.46 -7.75
N PHE A 525 6.71 21.97 -8.02
CA PHE A 525 6.42 20.82 -8.88
C PHE A 525 6.09 21.19 -10.34
N VAL A 526 5.84 22.46 -10.65
CA VAL A 526 5.60 22.95 -12.01
C VAL A 526 6.87 23.57 -12.56
N ASN A 527 7.74 22.76 -13.17
CA ASN A 527 8.80 23.28 -14.04
C ASN A 527 8.22 23.39 -15.47
N ASP A 528 7.41 24.41 -15.75
CA ASP A 528 7.01 24.69 -17.13
C ASP A 528 8.25 25.22 -17.85
N GLY A 529 8.85 24.38 -18.72
CA GLY A 529 10.11 24.62 -19.44
C GLY A 529 10.07 25.78 -20.45
N ARG A 530 9.30 26.84 -20.18
CA ARG A 530 9.26 28.04 -20.97
C ARG A 530 10.41 28.94 -20.58
N ARG A 531 11.44 28.95 -21.42
CA ARG A 531 12.41 30.04 -21.49
C ARG A 531 11.66 31.36 -21.65
N HIS A 532 11.57 32.15 -20.58
CA HIS A 532 11.13 33.53 -20.68
C HIS A 532 12.21 34.34 -21.39
N HIS A 533 12.10 34.43 -22.72
CA HIS A 533 12.71 35.53 -23.47
C HIS A 533 12.06 36.84 -23.01
N ARG A 534 12.72 37.57 -22.11
CA ARG A 534 12.45 39.00 -21.92
C ARG A 534 12.93 39.74 -23.16
N SER A 535 11.98 40.21 -23.98
CA SER A 535 12.23 41.31 -24.92
C SER A 535 11.94 42.63 -24.21
N PRO A 536 12.87 43.60 -24.17
CA PRO A 536 12.63 44.90 -23.54
C PRO A 536 12.27 45.94 -24.60
N SER A 537 11.01 46.38 -24.63
CA SER A 537 10.63 47.76 -24.97
C SER A 537 9.13 47.84 -25.24
N HIS A 538 8.40 48.61 -24.43
CA HIS A 538 7.62 49.73 -24.95
C HIS A 538 7.20 50.65 -23.80
N ARG A 539 7.82 51.83 -23.77
CA ARG A 539 7.26 53.04 -23.15
C ARG A 539 6.03 53.48 -23.95
N ARG A 540 5.04 54.02 -23.24
CA ARG A 540 4.29 55.29 -23.43
C ARG A 540 2.79 55.10 -23.15
N PRO A 541 2.03 56.17 -22.88
CA PRO A 541 2.43 57.57 -22.59
C PRO A 541 2.49 57.87 -21.09
#